data_AF-A0A0K1EH59-F1
#
_entry.id   AF-A0A0K1EH59-F1
#
_cell.length_a   1.000
_cell.length_b   1.000
_cell.length_c   1.000
_cell.angle_alpha   90.00
_cell.angle_beta   90.00
_cell.angle_gamma   90.00
#
_symmetry.space_group_name_H-M   'P 1'
#
loop_
_entity.id
_entity.type
_entity.pdbx_description
1 polymer ?
#
loop_
_entity_poly.entity_id
_entity_poly.type
_entity_poly.pdbx_seq_one_letter_code
_entity_poly.pdbx_strand_id
1 'polypeptide(L)'
;MDEELQTKPDPLVIAARNMLGDFAPKLLELTEDVLLGDVWNRPQLSPRDRSSISCTVLIVLGKTDLMKVHFPRAIENGVTQEEIVELITHLAFHAGWPQAITAMMTQGPVRACAPLRPALAGVKPRGTPLHAPRARARARLSPPPRSRAASPCLG
;
A
#
# COMPACT_ATOMS: atom_id res chain seq x y z
N MET A 1 -32.34 -10.62 -22.20
CA MET A 1 -33.31 -9.83 -21.42
C MET A 1 -32.60 -9.61 -20.11
N ASP A 2 -31.72 -8.63 -20.14
CA ASP A 2 -30.74 -8.37 -19.11
C ASP A 2 -31.50 -7.97 -17.85
N GLU A 3 -31.51 -8.88 -16.88
CA GLU A 3 -31.98 -8.64 -15.53
C GLU A 3 -31.08 -7.53 -14.99
N GLU A 4 -31.58 -6.31 -15.13
CA GLU A 4 -31.03 -5.06 -14.65
C GLU A 4 -30.52 -5.31 -13.25
N LEU A 5 -29.20 -5.51 -13.15
CA LEU A 5 -28.50 -5.81 -11.92
C LEU A 5 -28.80 -4.61 -11.04
N GLN A 6 -29.78 -4.74 -10.17
CA GLN A 6 -30.24 -3.68 -9.29
C GLN A 6 -29.14 -3.52 -8.23
N THR A 7 -28.02 -2.94 -8.66
CA THR A 7 -26.86 -2.65 -7.84
C THR A 7 -27.35 -1.63 -6.84
N LYS A 8 -27.55 -2.10 -5.60
CA LYS A 8 -27.79 -1.22 -4.47
C LYS A 8 -26.75 -0.09 -4.54
N PRO A 9 -27.18 1.18 -4.42
CA PRO A 9 -26.27 2.30 -4.54
C PRO A 9 -25.13 2.12 -3.53
N ASP A 10 -23.90 2.33 -4.02
CA ASP A 10 -22.70 2.22 -3.21
C ASP A 10 -22.87 3.06 -1.92
N PRO A 11 -22.65 2.47 -0.72
CA PRO A 11 -22.77 3.20 0.54
C PRO A 11 -21.97 4.52 0.59
N LEU A 12 -20.83 4.60 -0.11
CA LEU A 12 -20.03 5.83 -0.20
C LEU A 12 -20.72 6.92 -1.03
N VAL A 13 -21.45 6.54 -2.09
CA VAL A 13 -22.25 7.47 -2.89
C VAL A 13 -23.39 8.03 -2.05
N ILE A 14 -24.07 7.18 -1.27
CA ILE A 14 -25.15 7.61 -0.37
C ILE A 14 -24.61 8.58 0.69
N ALA A 15 -23.48 8.23 1.33
CA ALA A 15 -22.85 9.09 2.32
C ALA A 15 -22.43 10.45 1.73
N ALA A 16 -21.83 10.46 0.53
CA ALA A 16 -21.44 11.68 -0.16
C ALA A 16 -22.64 12.58 -0.45
N ARG A 17 -23.75 12.02 -0.96
CA ARG A 17 -25.00 12.77 -1.20
C ARG A 17 -25.50 13.46 0.06
N ASN A 18 -25.56 12.72 1.18
CA ASN A 18 -26.03 13.24 2.46
C ASN A 18 -25.14 14.36 3.01
N MET A 19 -23.84 14.30 2.76
CA MET A 19 -22.87 15.27 3.29
C MET A 19 -22.71 16.49 2.38
N LEU A 20 -22.83 16.33 1.06
CA LEU A 20 -22.39 17.33 0.07
C LEU A 20 -23.51 17.88 -0.83
N GLY A 21 -24.67 17.23 -0.90
CA GLY A 21 -25.72 17.50 -1.91
C GLY A 21 -26.03 18.99 -2.11
N ASP A 22 -26.46 19.65 -1.04
CA ASP A 22 -26.80 21.09 -1.11
C ASP A 22 -25.61 21.99 -0.77
N PHE A 23 -24.66 21.49 0.01
CA PHE A 23 -23.55 22.29 0.53
C PHE A 23 -22.42 22.50 -0.47
N ALA A 24 -22.07 21.46 -1.23
CA ALA A 24 -20.96 21.47 -2.18
C ALA A 24 -21.30 20.63 -3.44
N PRO A 25 -22.30 21.05 -4.24
CA PRO A 25 -22.87 20.23 -5.31
C PRO A 25 -21.85 19.82 -6.37
N LYS A 26 -20.89 20.69 -6.71
CA LYS A 26 -19.84 20.33 -7.68
C LYS A 26 -18.89 19.26 -7.14
N LEU A 27 -18.62 19.25 -5.84
CA LEU A 27 -17.77 18.21 -5.24
C LEU A 27 -18.50 16.87 -5.19
N LEU A 28 -19.81 16.88 -4.94
CA LEU A 28 -20.64 15.67 -5.06
C LEU A 28 -20.58 15.10 -6.49
N GLU A 29 -20.84 15.92 -7.51
CA GLU A 29 -20.77 15.51 -8.92
C GLU A 29 -19.43 14.85 -9.25
N LEU A 30 -18.30 15.46 -8.86
CA LEU A 30 -16.97 14.89 -9.09
C LEU A 30 -16.73 13.58 -8.31
N THR A 31 -17.33 13.45 -7.12
CA THR A 31 -17.25 12.23 -6.31
C THR A 31 -17.99 11.08 -6.98
N GLU A 32 -19.17 11.35 -7.53
CA GLU A 32 -20.01 10.35 -8.17
C GLU A 32 -19.48 9.96 -9.55
N ASP A 33 -19.26 10.94 -10.42
CA ASP A 33 -18.99 10.68 -11.83
C ASP A 33 -17.52 10.31 -12.08
N VAL A 34 -16.61 11.04 -11.45
CA VAL A 34 -15.17 10.88 -11.73
C VAL A 34 -14.53 9.91 -10.75
N LEU A 35 -14.66 10.15 -9.45
CA LEU A 35 -13.98 9.33 -8.45
C LEU A 35 -14.57 7.92 -8.43
N LEU A 36 -15.84 7.77 -8.06
CA LEU A 36 -16.48 6.47 -7.87
C LEU A 36 -17.01 5.87 -9.19
N GLY A 37 -17.42 6.71 -10.15
CA GLY A 37 -17.95 6.29 -11.45
C GLY A 37 -16.89 5.83 -12.45
N ASP A 38 -15.71 6.46 -12.48
CA ASP A 38 -14.61 6.12 -13.39
C ASP A 38 -13.38 5.57 -12.64
N VAL A 39 -12.67 6.42 -11.89
CA VAL A 39 -11.30 6.13 -11.42
C VAL A 39 -11.23 4.85 -10.58
N TRP A 40 -12.22 4.60 -9.72
CA TRP A 40 -12.31 3.39 -8.89
C TRP A 40 -12.69 2.13 -9.68
N ASN A 41 -13.32 2.26 -10.84
CA ASN A 41 -13.79 1.16 -11.69
C ASN A 41 -12.82 0.77 -12.81
N ARG A 42 -11.73 1.52 -12.99
CA ARG A 42 -10.71 1.25 -14.02
C ARG A 42 -10.10 -0.16 -13.87
N PRO A 43 -10.07 -0.98 -14.93
CA PRO A 43 -9.81 -2.43 -14.83
C PRO A 43 -8.33 -2.81 -14.60
N GLN A 44 -7.39 -1.88 -14.75
CA GLN A 44 -5.96 -2.16 -14.67
C GLN A 44 -5.48 -2.44 -13.24
N LEU A 45 -6.28 -2.10 -12.24
CA LEU A 45 -5.98 -2.35 -10.84
C LEU A 45 -7.26 -2.81 -10.13
N SER A 46 -7.18 -3.91 -9.42
CA SER A 46 -8.33 -4.52 -8.77
C SER A 46 -8.91 -3.59 -7.67
N PRO A 47 -10.21 -3.67 -7.37
CA PRO A 47 -10.80 -2.94 -6.24
C PRO A 47 -10.10 -3.25 -4.91
N ARG A 48 -9.62 -4.49 -4.74
CA ARG A 48 -8.83 -4.93 -3.58
C ARG A 48 -7.55 -4.10 -3.45
N ASP A 49 -6.74 -4.05 -4.50
CA ASP A 49 -5.45 -3.38 -4.48
C ASP A 49 -5.60 -1.86 -4.39
N ARG A 50 -6.63 -1.30 -5.05
CA ARG A 50 -7.00 0.12 -4.89
C ARG A 50 -7.30 0.45 -3.43
N SER A 51 -8.14 -0.36 -2.77
CA SER A 51 -8.45 -0.16 -1.36
C SER A 51 -7.21 -0.25 -0.48
N SER A 52 -6.33 -1.24 -0.70
CA SER A 52 -5.07 -1.35 0.04
C SER A 52 -4.21 -0.09 -0.09
N ILE A 53 -4.04 0.43 -1.32
CA ILE A 53 -3.26 1.65 -1.58
C ILE A 53 -3.92 2.87 -0.92
N SER A 54 -5.24 3.02 -1.03
CA SER A 54 -5.96 4.10 -0.35
C SER A 54 -5.76 4.03 1.16
N CYS A 55 -5.86 2.85 1.77
CA CYS A 55 -5.59 2.66 3.19
C CYS A 55 -4.16 3.06 3.56
N THR A 56 -3.16 2.64 2.78
CA THR A 56 -1.76 3.04 2.97
C THR A 56 -1.61 4.56 2.97
N VAL A 57 -2.14 5.24 1.96
CA VAL A 57 -2.04 6.70 1.83
C VAL A 57 -2.70 7.39 3.02
N LEU A 58 -3.88 6.94 3.44
CA LEU A 58 -4.59 7.52 4.58
C LEU A 58 -3.84 7.33 5.89
N ILE A 59 -3.22 6.16 6.12
CA ILE A 59 -2.35 5.88 7.27
C ILE A 59 -1.17 6.85 7.29
N VAL A 60 -0.46 6.97 6.17
CA VAL A 60 0.69 7.88 6.05
C VAL A 60 0.28 9.33 6.34
N LEU A 61 -0.86 9.77 5.82
CA LEU A 61 -1.39 11.12 6.02
C LEU A 61 -2.07 11.36 7.38
N GLY A 62 -2.27 10.33 8.19
CA GLY A 62 -2.94 10.42 9.50
C GLY A 62 -4.43 10.79 9.42
N LYS A 63 -5.11 10.47 8.31
CA LYS A 63 -6.51 10.86 8.07
C LYS A 63 -7.48 9.83 8.67
N THR A 64 -7.55 9.78 10.00
CA THR A 64 -8.32 8.78 10.76
C THR A 64 -9.80 8.72 10.39
N ASP A 65 -10.45 9.86 10.15
CA ASP A 65 -11.87 9.86 9.78
C ASP A 65 -12.12 9.19 8.43
N LEU A 66 -11.17 9.31 7.49
CA LEU A 66 -11.22 8.58 6.22
C LEU A 66 -10.79 7.12 6.39
N MET A 67 -9.90 6.79 7.32
CA MET A 67 -9.58 5.39 7.63
C MET A 67 -10.81 4.60 8.09
N LYS A 68 -11.68 5.21 8.92
CA LYS A 68 -12.94 4.60 9.37
C LYS A 68 -13.89 4.24 8.22
N VAL A 69 -13.78 4.94 7.09
CA VAL A 69 -14.56 4.70 5.88
C VAL A 69 -13.87 3.68 4.97
N HIS A 70 -12.55 3.79 4.80
CA HIS A 70 -11.81 2.99 3.82
C HIS A 70 -11.38 1.61 4.33
N PHE A 71 -11.19 1.41 5.64
CA PHE A 71 -10.89 0.06 6.16
C PHE A 71 -12.04 -0.93 5.95
N PRO A 72 -13.31 -0.61 6.28
CA PRO A 72 -14.45 -1.48 5.94
C PRO A 72 -14.55 -1.73 4.43
N ARG A 73 -14.37 -0.68 3.62
CA ARG A 73 -14.40 -0.83 2.15
C ARG A 73 -13.28 -1.71 1.61
N ALA A 74 -12.10 -1.69 2.24
CA ALA A 74 -11.02 -2.61 1.88
C ALA A 74 -11.40 -4.06 2.15
N ILE A 75 -12.07 -4.32 3.28
CA ILE A 75 -12.58 -5.65 3.64
C ILE A 75 -13.66 -6.12 2.67
N GLU A 76 -14.62 -5.25 2.33
CA GLU A 76 -15.64 -5.54 1.31
C GLU A 76 -15.02 -5.87 -0.06
N ASN A 77 -13.92 -5.20 -0.40
CA ASN A 77 -13.17 -5.44 -1.64
C ASN A 77 -12.18 -6.63 -1.54
N GLY A 78 -12.13 -7.35 -0.41
CA GLY A 78 -11.37 -8.60 -0.27
C GLY A 78 -9.98 -8.46 0.37
N VAL A 79 -9.67 -7.36 1.04
CA VAL A 79 -8.49 -7.25 1.92
C VAL A 79 -8.84 -7.86 3.27
N THR A 80 -8.03 -8.78 3.80
CA THR A 80 -8.36 -9.37 5.11
C THR A 80 -8.01 -8.44 6.27
N GLN A 81 -8.60 -8.70 7.43
CA GLN A 81 -8.29 -7.94 8.63
C GLN A 81 -6.81 -8.08 9.01
N GLU A 82 -6.24 -9.27 8.83
CA GLU A 82 -4.83 -9.57 9.09
C GLU A 82 -3.92 -8.81 8.12
N GLU A 83 -4.32 -8.68 6.86
CA GLU A 83 -3.57 -7.91 5.87
C GLU A 83 -3.56 -6.41 6.21
N ILE A 84 -4.65 -5.86 6.74
CA ILE A 84 -4.69 -4.47 7.25
C ILE A 84 -3.77 -4.30 8.45
N VAL A 85 -3.75 -5.27 9.38
CA VAL A 85 -2.87 -5.25 10.56
C VAL A 85 -1.41 -5.29 10.13
N GLU A 86 -1.05 -6.17 9.19
CA GLU A 86 0.30 -6.27 8.66
C GLU A 86 0.68 -5.00 7.90
N LEU A 87 -0.24 -4.43 7.11
CA LEU A 87 -0.04 -3.16 6.42
C LEU A 87 0.30 -2.03 7.40
N ILE A 88 -0.48 -1.88 8.47
CA ILE A 88 -0.24 -0.87 9.52
C ILE A 88 1.10 -1.11 10.21
N THR A 89 1.41 -2.36 10.54
CA THR A 89 2.66 -2.76 11.21
C THR A 89 3.87 -2.45 10.32
N HIS A 90 3.81 -2.78 9.04
CA HIS A 90 4.84 -2.46 8.06
C HIS A 90 5.02 -0.94 7.91
N LEU A 91 3.92 -0.19 7.91
CA LEU A 91 3.95 1.27 7.80
C LEU A 91 4.51 1.96 9.06
N ALA A 92 4.64 1.29 10.20
CA ALA A 92 5.32 1.86 11.37
C ALA A 92 6.77 2.25 11.06
N PHE A 93 7.42 1.54 10.12
CA PHE A 93 8.79 1.82 9.68
C PHE A 93 8.88 2.92 8.61
N HIS A 94 7.81 3.18 7.86
CA HIS A 94 7.80 4.13 6.75
C HIS A 94 7.09 5.45 7.07
N ALA A 95 5.98 5.38 7.80
CA ALA A 95 5.17 6.52 8.23
C ALA A 95 5.47 6.96 9.67
N GLY A 96 6.26 6.17 10.41
CA GLY A 96 6.58 6.39 11.81
C GLY A 96 5.58 5.74 12.78
N TRP A 97 6.08 5.39 13.95
CA TRP A 97 5.34 4.68 14.99
C TRP A 97 4.01 5.37 15.40
N PRO A 98 3.94 6.71 15.58
CA PRO A 98 2.70 7.39 15.97
C PRO A 98 1.55 7.21 14.97
N GLN A 99 1.86 7.19 13.67
CA GLN A 99 0.86 7.00 12.62
C GLN A 99 0.32 5.57 12.64
N ALA A 100 1.20 4.58 12.82
CA ALA A 100 0.80 3.18 12.92
C ALA A 100 -0.08 2.92 14.16
N ILE A 101 0.28 3.46 15.32
CA ILE A 101 -0.54 3.32 16.54
C ILE A 101 -1.90 3.99 16.36
N THR A 102 -1.93 5.20 15.80
CA THR A 102 -3.19 5.91 15.48
C THR A 102 -4.08 5.10 14.53
N ALA A 103 -3.50 4.52 13.49
CA ALA A 103 -4.24 3.67 12.55
C ALA A 103 -4.76 2.40 13.22
N MET A 104 -3.96 1.73 14.05
CA MET A 104 -4.35 0.51 14.77
C MET A 104 -5.54 0.79 15.71
N MET A 105 -5.50 1.90 16.46
CA MET A 105 -6.60 2.33 17.31
C MET A 105 -7.86 2.68 16.51
N THR A 106 -7.70 3.20 15.29
CA THR A 106 -8.83 3.55 14.40
C THR A 106 -9.48 2.32 13.79
N GLN A 107 -8.70 1.30 13.43
CA GLN A 107 -9.21 0.04 12.89
C GLN A 107 -10.04 -0.74 13.91
N GLY A 108 -9.64 -0.71 15.19
CA GLY A 108 -10.28 -1.44 16.28
C GLY A 108 -9.63 -2.81 16.53
N PRO A 109 -10.07 -3.57 17.56
CA PRO A 109 -9.44 -4.84 17.89
C PRO A 109 -9.61 -5.85 16.76
N VAL A 110 -8.54 -6.57 16.44
CA VAL A 110 -8.59 -7.77 15.60
C VAL A 110 -9.49 -8.77 16.31
N ARG A 111 -10.69 -9.00 15.77
CA ARG A 111 -11.43 -10.22 16.13
C ARG A 111 -10.60 -11.38 15.61
N ALA A 112 -10.16 -12.26 16.51
CA ALA A 112 -9.33 -13.41 16.16
C ALA A 112 -9.97 -14.17 14.99
N CYS A 113 -9.47 -13.96 13.77
CA CYS A 113 -9.70 -14.87 12.67
C CYS A 113 -8.67 -16.00 12.78
N ALA A 114 -9.02 -17.18 12.28
CA ALA A 114 -8.19 -18.38 12.33
C ALA A 114 -6.73 -18.08 11.92
N PRO A 115 -5.75 -18.78 12.52
CA PRO A 115 -4.34 -18.53 12.30
C PRO A 115 -4.04 -18.44 10.80
N LEU A 116 -3.27 -17.41 10.44
CA LEU A 116 -2.69 -17.23 9.11
C LEU A 116 -2.21 -18.59 8.59
N ARG A 117 -2.90 -19.18 7.61
CA ARG A 117 -2.28 -20.24 6.82
C ARG A 117 -1.10 -19.57 6.13
N PRO A 118 0.13 -20.09 6.26
CA PRO A 118 1.26 -19.51 5.55
C PRO A 118 1.02 -19.64 4.05
N ALA A 119 0.55 -18.56 3.42
CA ALA A 119 0.38 -18.44 1.98
C ALA A 119 1.73 -18.20 1.30
N LEU A 120 2.73 -19.04 1.60
CA LEU A 120 4.04 -19.02 0.94
C LEU A 120 4.50 -20.40 0.46
N ALA A 121 3.69 -21.46 0.62
CA ALA A 121 3.93 -22.72 -0.08
C ALA A 121 3.26 -22.69 -1.46
N GLY A 122 3.92 -22.07 -2.46
CA GLY A 122 3.55 -22.30 -3.87
C GLY A 122 3.53 -21.10 -4.83
N VAL A 123 3.86 -19.88 -4.37
CA VAL A 123 4.02 -18.76 -5.32
C VAL A 123 5.31 -18.97 -6.12
N LYS A 124 5.19 -19.55 -7.31
CA LYS A 124 6.29 -19.57 -8.29
C LYS A 124 6.52 -18.12 -8.73
N PRO A 125 7.72 -17.54 -8.53
CA PRO A 125 7.99 -16.17 -8.95
C PRO A 125 7.76 -16.06 -10.45
N ARG A 126 6.74 -15.30 -10.85
CA ARG A 126 6.43 -15.04 -12.25
C ARG A 126 7.08 -13.72 -12.61
N GLY A 127 8.23 -13.79 -13.28
CA GLY A 127 8.89 -12.63 -13.85
C GLY A 127 10.39 -12.82 -13.96
N THR A 128 10.88 -12.87 -15.19
CA THR A 128 12.29 -12.63 -15.55
C THR A 128 12.81 -11.39 -14.81
N PRO A 129 14.03 -11.42 -14.24
CA PRO A 129 14.61 -10.20 -13.67
C PRO A 129 14.73 -9.17 -14.78
N LEU A 130 14.07 -8.01 -14.62
CA LEU A 130 14.06 -6.98 -15.65
C LEU A 130 15.43 -6.32 -15.87
N HIS A 131 16.42 -6.59 -15.02
CA HIS A 131 17.81 -6.17 -15.22
C HIS A 131 18.78 -7.26 -14.75
N ALA A 132 19.47 -7.90 -15.70
CA ALA A 132 20.71 -8.61 -15.37
C ALA A 132 21.73 -7.58 -14.86
N PRO A 133 22.45 -7.83 -13.76
CA PRO A 133 23.53 -6.96 -13.35
C PRO A 133 24.60 -6.98 -14.45
N ARG A 134 24.84 -5.84 -15.11
CA ARG A 134 26.03 -5.68 -15.96
C ARG A 134 27.25 -5.96 -15.08
N ALA A 135 28.01 -7.00 -15.42
CA ALA A 135 29.27 -7.30 -14.78
C ALA A 135 30.14 -6.04 -14.78
N ARG A 136 30.37 -5.44 -13.62
CA ARG A 136 31.41 -4.43 -13.47
C ARG A 136 32.73 -5.15 -13.73
N ALA A 137 33.35 -4.88 -14.89
CA ALA A 137 34.72 -5.26 -15.13
C ALA A 137 35.56 -4.71 -13.96
N ARG A 138 36.11 -5.61 -13.13
CA ARG A 138 37.10 -5.21 -12.14
C ARG A 138 38.31 -4.71 -12.91
N ALA A 139 38.52 -3.39 -12.91
CA ALA A 139 39.81 -2.84 -13.29
C ALA A 139 40.85 -3.49 -12.37
N ARG A 140 41.75 -4.29 -12.94
CA ARG A 140 42.93 -4.79 -12.22
C ARG A 140 43.78 -3.57 -11.92
N LEU A 141 43.70 -3.07 -10.69
CA LEU A 141 44.69 -2.13 -10.19
C LEU A 141 45.98 -2.94 -9.97
N SER A 142 46.99 -2.64 -10.77
CA SER A 142 48.35 -3.14 -10.54
C SER A 142 48.84 -2.65 -9.18
N PRO A 143 49.51 -3.49 -8.37
CA PRO A 143 50.06 -3.03 -7.10
C PRO A 143 51.19 -2.01 -7.34
N PRO A 144 51.33 -1.00 -6.47
CA PRO A 144 52.43 -0.05 -6.58
C PRO A 144 53.79 -0.75 -6.35
N PRO A 145 54.88 -0.25 -6.95
CA PRO A 145 56.21 -0.81 -6.73
C PRO A 145 56.61 -0.65 -5.25
N ARG A 146 57.12 -1.74 -4.66
CA ARG A 146 57.65 -1.73 -3.30
C ARG A 146 58.86 -0.80 -3.25
N SER A 147 58.74 0.31 -2.51
CA SER A 147 59.91 1.10 -2.15
C SER A 147 60.81 0.23 -1.25
N ARG A 148 62.10 0.13 -1.62
CA ARG A 148 63.12 -0.46 -0.76
C ARG A 148 63.32 0.49 0.42
N ALA A 149 62.92 0.05 1.62
CA ALA A 149 63.34 0.71 2.85
C ALA A 149 64.87 0.59 2.97
N ALA A 150 65.55 1.71 3.08
CA ALA A 150 66.95 1.77 3.47
C ALA A 150 67.04 1.40 4.96
N SER A 151 67.90 0.44 5.29
CA SER A 151 68.23 0.05 6.66
C SER A 151 68.85 1.22 7.45
N PRO A 152 68.60 1.32 8.76
CA PRO A 152 69.22 2.35 9.58
C PRO A 152 70.67 1.97 9.89
N CYS A 153 71.61 2.88 9.63
CA CYS A 153 72.94 2.81 10.21
C CYS A 153 72.84 3.16 11.69
N LEU A 154 73.23 2.21 12.56
CA LEU A 154 73.49 2.43 13.97
C LEU A 154 74.72 3.35 14.13
N GLY A 155 74.61 4.32 15.03
CA GLY A 155 75.68 5.19 15.53
C GLY A 155 75.24 5.80 16.85
#